data_AF-F2PGW3-F1
#
_entry.id   AF-F2PGW3-F1
#
_cell.length_a   1.000
_cell.length_b   1.000
_cell.length_c   1.000
_cell.angle_alpha   90.00
_cell.angle_beta   90.00
_cell.angle_gamma   90.00
#
_symmetry.space_group_name_H-M   'P 1'
#
loop_
_entity.id
_entity.type
_entity.pdbx_description
1 polymer ?
#
loop_
_entity_poly.entity_id
_entity_poly.type
_entity_poly.pdbx_seq_one_letter_code
_entity_poly.pdbx_strand_id
1 'polypeptide(L)'
;MAMEENKYGLNFSYQTFCDYLPRITGASSSPANAPLIKRILGCYPNSTIYGVGSHSALLSISGSLCVKVSYKPGGEHIIHEQEIFRQLESIPCSSISHALYCAPDLIFMELYKNGTLHERLSSTKAPRPVLQWMQQLSEAVACLEALGYAQRELSPRNIMFTEDDNLRLVDFDHSLKLGEDLEVGDYPLCSSHKHGGRHGTVRWYLWHTRVNLLVHARTCPDMDLEDPVNRISRDCWTGRFDSVAALAACIRRLVYSRDLEQKKSLCEQHSKLICG
;
A
#
# COMPACT_ATOMS: atom_id res chain seq x y z
N MET A 1 -25.67 16.28 0.01
CA MET A 1 -24.86 16.28 1.25
C MET A 1 -23.54 16.95 0.93
N ALA A 2 -23.13 17.96 1.72
CA ALA A 2 -21.78 18.51 1.62
C ALA A 2 -20.78 17.40 1.98
N MET A 3 -19.68 17.28 1.24
CA MET A 3 -18.58 16.40 1.66
C MET A 3 -17.83 17.09 2.80
N GLU A 4 -17.73 16.41 3.93
CA GLU A 4 -16.91 16.87 5.06
C GLU A 4 -15.43 16.87 4.65
N GLU A 5 -14.67 17.90 5.04
CA GLU A 5 -13.24 17.96 4.75
C GLU A 5 -12.55 16.74 5.34
N ASN A 6 -11.85 15.99 4.49
CA ASN A 6 -11.20 14.77 4.95
C ASN A 6 -9.88 15.12 5.64
N LYS A 7 -9.83 14.90 6.95
CA LYS A 7 -8.68 15.15 7.80
C LYS A 7 -7.33 14.62 7.28
N TYR A 8 -7.32 13.54 6.50
CA TYR A 8 -6.11 12.84 6.04
C TYR A 8 -5.81 13.05 4.55
N GLY A 9 -6.64 13.80 3.83
CA GLY A 9 -6.40 14.15 2.43
C GLY A 9 -5.67 15.48 2.27
N LEU A 10 -5.06 15.71 1.11
CA LEU A 10 -4.51 17.03 0.76
C LEU A 10 -5.61 18.10 0.65
N ASN A 11 -6.79 17.70 0.19
CA ASN A 11 -7.96 18.57 -0.08
C ASN A 11 -7.61 19.79 -0.94
N PHE A 12 -6.75 19.62 -1.94
CA PHE A 12 -6.33 20.74 -2.78
C PHE A 12 -7.48 21.20 -3.68
N SER A 13 -7.59 22.52 -3.82
CA SER A 13 -8.34 23.15 -4.91
C SER A 13 -7.58 22.97 -6.24
N TYR A 14 -8.27 23.18 -7.37
CA TYR A 14 -7.59 23.18 -8.68
C TYR A 14 -6.43 24.19 -8.74
N GLN A 15 -6.61 25.38 -8.17
CA GLN A 15 -5.58 26.42 -8.17
C GLN A 15 -4.35 25.97 -7.37
N THR A 16 -4.57 25.47 -6.15
CA THR A 16 -3.50 24.94 -5.30
C THR A 16 -2.74 23.81 -5.97
N PHE A 17 -3.45 22.92 -6.68
CA PHE A 17 -2.84 21.86 -7.46
C PHE A 17 -1.96 22.39 -8.60
N CYS A 18 -2.42 23.41 -9.33
CA CYS A 18 -1.63 24.02 -10.40
C CYS A 18 -0.29 24.56 -9.92
N ASP A 19 -0.26 25.17 -8.73
CA ASP A 19 0.95 25.72 -8.14
C ASP A 19 1.88 24.63 -7.57
N TYR A 20 1.31 23.48 -7.20
CA TYR A 20 2.01 22.36 -6.59
C TYR A 20 2.60 21.38 -7.62
N LEU A 21 1.89 21.10 -8.71
CA LEU A 21 2.25 20.07 -9.71
C LEU A 21 3.68 20.22 -10.28
N PRO A 22 4.17 21.43 -10.65
CA PRO A 22 5.53 21.57 -11.17
C PRO A 22 6.61 21.18 -10.16
N ARG A 23 6.34 21.35 -8.85
CA ARG A 23 7.30 21.06 -7.78
C ARG A 23 7.54 19.56 -7.60
N ILE A 24 6.49 18.77 -7.78
CA ILE A 24 6.56 17.31 -7.57
C ILE A 24 6.98 16.55 -8.82
N THR A 25 6.71 17.09 -10.01
CA THR A 25 7.03 16.43 -11.29
C THR A 25 8.34 16.92 -11.87
N GLY A 26 9.05 17.83 -11.20
CA GLY A 26 10.23 18.50 -11.76
C GLY A 26 9.88 19.26 -13.05
N ALA A 27 8.68 19.84 -13.13
CA ALA A 27 8.10 20.47 -14.31
C ALA A 27 7.91 19.56 -15.55
N SER A 28 8.03 18.23 -15.41
CA SER A 28 7.76 17.27 -16.50
C SER A 28 6.27 17.11 -16.84
N SER A 29 5.39 17.64 -15.98
CA SER A 29 3.94 17.71 -16.17
C SER A 29 3.41 19.12 -15.87
N SER A 30 2.35 19.51 -16.57
CA SER A 30 1.69 20.82 -16.43
C SER A 30 0.18 20.63 -16.31
N PRO A 31 -0.54 21.49 -15.56
CA PRO A 31 -2.00 21.41 -15.45
C PRO A 31 -2.71 21.52 -16.79
N ALA A 32 -2.09 22.18 -17.78
CA ALA A 32 -2.60 22.25 -19.15
C ALA A 32 -2.70 20.87 -19.82
N ASN A 33 -1.86 19.91 -19.42
CA ASN A 33 -1.84 18.56 -19.97
C ASN A 33 -2.85 17.63 -19.29
N ALA A 34 -3.46 18.07 -18.18
CA ALA A 34 -4.41 17.30 -17.38
C ALA A 34 -5.84 17.89 -17.40
N PRO A 35 -6.47 18.08 -18.58
CA PRO A 35 -7.77 18.75 -18.70
C PRO A 35 -8.89 18.00 -17.96
N LEU A 36 -8.74 16.68 -17.77
CA LEU A 36 -9.71 15.86 -17.05
C LEU A 36 -9.84 16.26 -15.58
N ILE A 37 -8.74 16.65 -14.92
CA ILE A 37 -8.77 17.08 -13.51
C ILE A 37 -9.71 18.28 -13.35
N LYS A 38 -9.51 19.32 -14.17
CA LYS A 38 -10.36 20.53 -14.15
C LYS A 38 -11.82 20.20 -14.45
N ARG A 39 -12.05 19.31 -15.43
CA ARG A 39 -13.40 18.89 -15.83
C ARG A 39 -14.12 18.15 -14.71
N ILE A 40 -13.45 17.20 -14.05
CA ILE A 40 -14.01 16.43 -12.94
C ILE A 40 -14.38 17.37 -11.78
N LEU A 41 -13.49 18.29 -11.40
CA LEU A 41 -13.78 19.28 -10.36
C LEU A 41 -14.98 20.17 -10.70
N GLY A 42 -15.16 20.50 -11.99
CA GLY A 42 -16.34 21.24 -12.46
C GLY A 42 -17.64 20.41 -12.47
N CYS A 43 -17.55 19.10 -12.74
CA CYS A 43 -18.70 18.18 -12.71
C CYS A 43 -19.15 17.83 -11.28
N TYR A 44 -18.23 17.85 -10.32
CA TYR A 44 -18.48 17.48 -8.93
C TYR A 44 -18.09 18.63 -8.00
N PRO A 45 -18.97 19.60 -7.71
CA PRO A 45 -18.60 20.83 -7.00
C PRO A 45 -18.00 20.63 -5.60
N ASN A 46 -18.28 19.50 -4.95
CA ASN A 46 -17.73 19.17 -3.63
C ASN A 46 -16.45 18.35 -3.70
N SER A 47 -15.98 17.99 -4.90
CA SER A 47 -14.75 17.22 -5.09
C SER A 47 -13.52 18.02 -4.72
N THR A 48 -12.53 17.32 -4.21
CA THR A 48 -11.21 17.85 -3.89
C THR A 48 -10.13 16.94 -4.46
N ILE A 49 -8.95 17.50 -4.70
CA ILE A 49 -7.78 16.69 -5.02
C ILE A 49 -7.26 16.10 -3.71
N TYR A 50 -7.45 14.79 -3.56
CA TYR A 50 -7.21 14.02 -2.37
C TYR A 50 -5.74 13.62 -2.22
N GLY A 51 -5.12 13.23 -3.33
CA GLY A 51 -3.73 12.80 -3.41
C GLY A 51 -3.09 13.25 -4.72
N VAL A 52 -1.79 13.49 -4.67
CA VAL A 52 -1.02 13.95 -5.83
C VAL A 52 0.26 13.10 -5.91
N GLY A 53 0.37 12.28 -6.96
CA GLY A 53 1.54 11.46 -7.26
C GLY A 53 2.38 12.05 -8.39
N SER A 54 3.43 11.33 -8.79
CA SER A 54 4.34 11.72 -9.88
C SER A 54 3.68 11.70 -11.27
N HIS A 55 2.72 10.80 -11.49
CA HIS A 55 2.11 10.55 -12.81
C HIS A 55 0.59 10.79 -12.84
N SER A 56 -0.04 10.90 -11.69
CA SER A 56 -1.50 10.97 -11.57
C SER A 56 -1.94 11.70 -10.31
N ALA A 57 -3.16 12.23 -10.33
CA ALA A 57 -3.83 12.77 -9.15
C ALA A 57 -5.05 11.92 -8.79
N LEU A 58 -5.34 11.82 -7.50
CA LEU A 58 -6.52 11.17 -6.96
C LEU A 58 -7.52 12.23 -6.52
N LEU A 59 -8.73 12.21 -7.07
CA LEU A 59 -9.80 13.16 -6.78
C LEU A 59 -10.96 12.46 -6.07
N SER A 60 -11.50 13.06 -5.01
CA SER A 60 -12.77 12.61 -4.44
C SER A 60 -13.91 12.95 -5.40
N ILE A 61 -14.88 12.04 -5.60
CA ILE A 61 -16.09 12.32 -6.39
C ILE A 61 -17.31 12.35 -5.48
N SER A 62 -17.35 11.44 -4.51
CA SER A 62 -18.40 11.33 -3.51
C SER A 62 -17.79 10.93 -2.16
N GLY A 63 -18.66 10.76 -1.16
CA GLY A 63 -18.24 10.34 0.17
C GLY A 63 -17.58 8.95 0.22
N SER A 64 -17.69 8.12 -0.82
CA SER A 64 -17.12 6.77 -0.86
C SER A 64 -16.36 6.45 -2.15
N LEU A 65 -16.31 7.38 -3.10
CA LEU A 65 -15.73 7.16 -4.42
C LEU A 65 -14.67 8.20 -4.74
N CYS A 66 -13.56 7.76 -5.31
CA CYS A 66 -12.55 8.60 -5.91
C CYS A 66 -12.20 8.15 -7.34
N VAL A 67 -11.48 9.02 -8.04
CA VAL A 67 -10.95 8.74 -9.37
C VAL A 67 -9.48 9.13 -9.43
N LYS A 68 -8.65 8.19 -9.85
CA LYS A 68 -7.26 8.42 -10.21
C LYS A 68 -7.22 8.87 -11.66
N VAL A 69 -6.53 9.98 -11.94
CA VAL A 69 -6.51 10.66 -13.23
C VAL A 69 -5.07 10.84 -13.66
N SER A 70 -4.71 10.33 -14.84
CA SER A 70 -3.38 10.56 -15.41
C SER A 70 -3.17 12.02 -15.76
N TYR A 71 -1.96 12.52 -15.57
CA TYR A 71 -1.59 13.87 -16.02
C TYR A 71 -1.44 14.00 -17.53
N LYS A 72 -1.25 12.89 -18.24
CA LYS A 72 -1.02 12.87 -19.69
C LYS A 72 -1.99 11.90 -20.35
N PRO A 73 -2.61 12.27 -21.48
CA PRO A 73 -3.40 11.34 -22.27
C PRO A 73 -2.57 10.15 -22.73
N GLY A 74 -3.11 8.94 -22.57
CA GLY A 74 -2.39 7.70 -22.91
C GLY A 74 -1.18 7.44 -22.00
N GLY A 75 -1.23 7.88 -20.74
CA GLY A 75 -0.11 7.71 -19.82
C GLY A 75 0.23 6.24 -19.57
N GLU A 76 1.48 5.83 -19.79
CA GLU A 76 1.89 4.43 -19.66
C GLU A 76 1.66 3.88 -18.24
N HIS A 77 1.87 4.69 -17.21
CA HIS A 77 1.66 4.29 -15.81
C HIS A 77 0.21 3.93 -15.49
N ILE A 78 -0.76 4.74 -15.95
CA ILE A 78 -2.18 4.45 -15.66
C ILE A 78 -2.67 3.26 -16.49
N ILE A 79 -2.17 3.10 -17.73
CA ILE A 79 -2.49 1.94 -18.57
C ILE A 79 -1.95 0.66 -17.93
N HIS A 80 -0.72 0.71 -17.42
CA HIS A 80 -0.09 -0.39 -16.69
C HIS A 80 -0.85 -0.75 -15.41
N GLU A 81 -1.23 0.24 -14.61
CA GLU A 81 -2.02 0.00 -13.41
C GLU A 81 -3.41 -0.57 -13.73
N GLN A 82 -4.06 -0.10 -14.81
CA GLN A 82 -5.31 -0.69 -15.31
C GLN A 82 -5.15 -2.15 -15.74
N GLU A 83 -4.01 -2.51 -16.33
CA GLU A 83 -3.68 -3.89 -16.68
C GLU A 83 -3.57 -4.78 -15.43
N ILE A 84 -2.88 -4.30 -14.40
CA ILE A 84 -2.77 -5.01 -13.11
C ILE A 84 -4.15 -5.20 -12.49
N PHE A 85 -4.99 -4.15 -12.47
CA PHE A 85 -6.35 -4.27 -11.94
C PHE A 85 -7.20 -5.30 -12.67
N ARG A 86 -7.10 -5.36 -14.01
CA ARG A 86 -7.81 -6.38 -14.79
C ARG A 86 -7.36 -7.80 -14.43
N GLN A 87 -6.07 -8.01 -14.20
CA GLN A 87 -5.56 -9.32 -13.78
C GLN A 87 -5.99 -9.67 -12.35
N LEU A 88 -6.06 -8.68 -11.45
CA LEU A 88 -6.56 -8.85 -10.08
C LEU A 88 -8.02 -9.30 -10.02
N GLU A 89 -8.84 -9.05 -11.05
CA GLU A 89 -10.21 -9.60 -11.12
C GLU A 89 -10.23 -11.14 -11.05
N SER A 90 -9.17 -11.80 -11.51
CA SER A 90 -9.05 -13.27 -11.46
C SER A 90 -8.59 -13.80 -10.10
N ILE A 91 -7.99 -12.95 -9.25
CA ILE A 91 -7.48 -13.30 -7.92
C ILE A 91 -7.87 -12.19 -6.93
N PRO A 92 -9.15 -12.10 -6.54
CA PRO A 92 -9.60 -11.02 -5.66
C PRO A 92 -8.89 -11.11 -4.30
N CYS A 93 -8.34 -9.99 -3.85
CA CYS A 93 -7.62 -9.89 -2.58
C CYS A 93 -8.19 -8.78 -1.70
N SER A 94 -8.77 -9.12 -0.55
CA SER A 94 -9.36 -8.14 0.36
C SER A 94 -8.37 -7.13 0.95
N SER A 95 -7.07 -7.31 0.76
CA SER A 95 -6.04 -6.38 1.22
C SER A 95 -5.48 -5.48 0.12
N ILE A 96 -5.98 -5.62 -1.11
CA ILE A 96 -5.70 -4.73 -2.25
C ILE A 96 -6.94 -3.86 -2.50
N SER A 97 -6.74 -2.58 -2.80
CA SER A 97 -7.79 -1.73 -3.39
C SER A 97 -8.12 -2.23 -4.79
N HIS A 98 -9.37 -2.20 -5.21
CA HIS A 98 -9.77 -2.66 -6.55
C HIS A 98 -10.30 -1.49 -7.37
N ALA A 99 -10.01 -1.50 -8.67
CA ALA A 99 -10.73 -0.65 -9.61
C ALA A 99 -12.20 -1.07 -9.64
N LEU A 100 -13.09 -0.09 -9.47
CA LEU A 100 -14.52 -0.26 -9.68
C LEU A 100 -14.87 -0.09 -11.15
N TYR A 101 -14.12 0.75 -11.87
CA TYR A 101 -14.26 0.97 -13.30
C TYR A 101 -13.00 1.62 -13.88
N CYS A 102 -12.56 1.16 -15.05
CA CYS A 102 -11.44 1.75 -15.80
C CYS A 102 -11.94 2.39 -17.10
N ALA A 103 -11.46 3.59 -17.39
CA ALA A 103 -11.67 4.30 -18.65
C ALA A 103 -10.33 4.90 -19.14
N PRO A 104 -10.22 5.37 -20.39
CA PRO A 104 -8.99 6.03 -20.83
C PRO A 104 -8.57 7.13 -19.85
N ASP A 105 -7.34 7.04 -19.35
CA ASP A 105 -6.74 7.97 -18.39
C ASP A 105 -7.40 8.07 -17.01
N LEU A 106 -8.30 7.13 -16.66
CA LEU A 106 -9.10 7.17 -15.44
C LEU A 106 -9.22 5.80 -14.77
N ILE A 107 -9.10 5.77 -13.45
CA ILE A 107 -9.43 4.59 -12.62
C ILE A 107 -10.35 5.05 -11.49
N PHE A 108 -11.58 4.55 -11.48
CA PHE A 108 -12.53 4.78 -10.39
C PHE A 108 -12.35 3.71 -9.33
N MET A 109 -12.30 4.11 -8.06
CA MET A 109 -12.07 3.21 -6.94
C MET A 109 -12.68 3.75 -5.64
N GLU A 110 -12.70 2.92 -4.61
CA GLU A 110 -13.17 3.29 -3.28
C GLU A 110 -12.29 4.40 -2.66
N LEU A 111 -12.92 5.38 -2.01
CA LEU A 111 -12.22 6.43 -1.29
C LEU A 111 -11.97 6.02 0.18
N TYR A 112 -10.71 5.73 0.51
CA TYR A 112 -10.29 5.43 1.88
C TYR A 112 -10.00 6.70 2.70
N LYS A 113 -10.81 6.95 3.73
CA LYS A 113 -10.72 8.17 4.56
C LYS A 113 -9.97 8.00 5.87
N ASN A 114 -9.64 6.78 6.29
CA ASN A 114 -9.03 6.52 7.59
C ASN A 114 -7.50 6.68 7.61
N GLY A 115 -7.02 7.56 6.74
CA GLY A 115 -5.61 7.90 6.56
C GLY A 115 -4.74 6.78 6.02
N THR A 116 -3.46 7.09 5.95
CA THR A 116 -2.37 6.23 5.50
C THR A 116 -1.63 5.60 6.68
N LEU A 117 -0.87 4.54 6.42
CA LEU A 117 0.01 3.96 7.43
C LEU A 117 1.05 4.99 7.88
N HIS A 118 1.55 5.85 7.00
CA HIS A 118 2.46 6.93 7.35
C HIS A 118 1.92 7.84 8.46
N GLU A 119 0.67 8.27 8.35
CA GLU A 119 0.03 9.15 9.34
C GLU A 119 -0.23 8.44 10.66
N ARG A 120 -0.68 7.18 10.59
CA ARG A 120 -0.89 6.34 11.77
C ARG A 120 0.41 6.05 12.50
N LEU A 121 1.50 5.80 11.75
CA LEU A 121 2.83 5.60 12.32
C LEU A 121 3.36 6.86 13.02
N SER A 122 2.96 8.04 12.55
CA SER A 122 3.33 9.34 13.13
C SER A 122 2.51 9.71 14.37
N SER A 123 1.37 9.05 14.63
CA SER A 123 0.52 9.32 15.79
C SER A 123 0.98 8.59 17.06
N THR A 124 1.03 9.25 18.21
CA THR A 124 1.43 8.61 19.50
C THR A 124 0.31 7.81 20.19
N LYS A 125 -0.88 7.69 19.59
CA LYS A 125 -2.04 7.06 20.22
C LYS A 125 -1.98 5.53 20.20
N ALA A 126 -2.11 4.93 21.40
CA ALA A 126 -2.62 3.58 21.75
C ALA A 126 -2.03 2.36 20.98
N PRO A 127 -2.22 1.11 21.44
CA PRO A 127 -1.58 -0.04 20.79
C PRO A 127 -2.12 -0.21 19.36
N ARG A 128 -1.20 -0.45 18.42
CA ARG A 128 -1.52 -0.64 17.01
C ARG A 128 -1.60 -2.13 16.70
N PRO A 129 -2.55 -2.60 15.87
CA PRO A 129 -2.66 -4.01 15.49
C PRO A 129 -1.59 -4.36 14.42
N VAL A 130 -0.31 -4.14 14.74
CA VAL A 130 0.81 -4.28 13.81
C VAL A 130 0.82 -5.66 13.15
N LEU A 131 0.58 -6.72 13.93
CA LEU A 131 0.59 -8.08 13.40
C LEU A 131 -0.54 -8.34 12.39
N GLN A 132 -1.72 -7.75 12.60
CA GLN A 132 -2.83 -7.82 11.64
C GLN A 132 -2.48 -7.05 10.35
N TRP A 133 -1.89 -5.86 10.47
CA TRP A 133 -1.42 -5.10 9.31
C TRP A 133 -0.31 -5.83 8.55
N MET A 134 0.61 -6.50 9.25
CA MET A 134 1.63 -7.36 8.64
C MET A 134 0.99 -8.49 7.83
N GLN A 135 -0.03 -9.14 8.40
CA GLN A 135 -0.75 -10.20 7.71
C GLN A 135 -1.40 -9.67 6.43
N GLN A 136 -2.24 -8.65 6.52
CA GLN A 136 -2.97 -8.09 5.38
C GLN A 136 -2.02 -7.58 4.29
N LEU A 137 -0.94 -6.91 4.68
CA LEU A 137 0.06 -6.45 3.71
C LEU A 137 0.79 -7.61 3.03
N SER A 138 1.17 -8.65 3.78
CA SER A 138 1.79 -9.84 3.20
C SER A 138 0.84 -10.59 2.26
N GLU A 139 -0.46 -10.60 2.56
CA GLU A 139 -1.48 -11.20 1.70
C GLU A 139 -1.69 -10.39 0.41
N ALA A 140 -1.69 -9.06 0.50
CA ALA A 140 -1.71 -8.19 -0.68
C ALA A 140 -0.49 -8.44 -1.58
N VAL A 141 0.72 -8.42 -1.02
CA VAL A 141 1.94 -8.60 -1.81
C VAL A 141 2.06 -10.03 -2.35
N ALA A 142 1.60 -11.05 -1.61
CA ALA A 142 1.53 -12.42 -2.12
C ALA A 142 0.55 -12.56 -3.30
N CYS A 143 -0.54 -11.78 -3.31
CA CYS A 143 -1.45 -11.75 -4.46
C CYS A 143 -0.77 -11.18 -5.71
N LEU A 144 -0.03 -10.07 -5.57
CA LEU A 144 0.78 -9.52 -6.67
C LEU A 144 1.84 -10.51 -7.16
N GLU A 145 2.54 -11.18 -6.23
CA GLU A 145 3.53 -12.23 -6.54
C GLU A 145 2.90 -13.36 -7.36
N ALA A 146 1.69 -13.80 -7.01
CA ALA A 146 0.96 -14.84 -7.73
C ALA A 146 0.55 -14.42 -9.16
N LEU A 147 0.32 -13.13 -9.39
CA LEU A 147 0.10 -12.56 -10.73
C LEU A 147 1.41 -12.34 -11.51
N GLY A 148 2.56 -12.66 -10.92
CA GLY A 148 3.85 -12.44 -11.53
C GLY A 148 4.30 -10.99 -11.46
N TYR A 149 3.87 -10.22 -10.45
CA TYR A 149 4.31 -8.84 -10.22
C TYR A 149 5.08 -8.70 -8.91
N ALA A 150 6.04 -7.77 -8.89
CA ALA A 150 6.68 -7.26 -7.68
C ALA A 150 6.38 -5.77 -7.51
N GLN A 151 5.86 -5.41 -6.34
CA GLN A 151 5.72 -4.00 -5.96
C GLN A 151 7.09 -3.43 -5.62
N ARG A 152 7.67 -2.62 -6.52
CA ARG A 152 9.01 -2.04 -6.34
C ARG A 152 9.07 -1.01 -5.22
N GLU A 153 7.99 -0.24 -5.06
CA GLU A 153 7.91 0.82 -4.06
C GLU A 153 6.78 0.55 -3.07
N LEU A 154 7.16 0.00 -1.92
CA LEU A 154 6.25 -0.23 -0.81
C LEU A 154 6.38 0.90 0.21
N SER A 155 5.67 2.00 -0.06
CA SER A 155 5.66 3.18 0.80
C SER A 155 4.52 3.09 1.84
N PRO A 156 4.72 3.51 3.11
CA PRO A 156 3.63 3.65 4.07
C PRO A 156 2.54 4.65 3.63
N ARG A 157 2.80 5.47 2.62
CA ARG A 157 1.79 6.35 2.01
C ARG A 157 0.84 5.61 1.07
N ASN A 158 1.28 4.47 0.53
CA ASN A 158 0.52 3.62 -0.39
C ASN A 158 -0.26 2.53 0.36
N ILE A 159 -0.40 2.67 1.66
CA ILE A 159 -1.11 1.75 2.54
C ILE A 159 -2.19 2.55 3.24
N MET A 160 -3.45 2.27 2.90
CA MET A 160 -4.62 2.98 3.40
C MET A 160 -5.50 2.05 4.23
N PHE A 161 -6.56 2.59 4.83
CA PHE A 161 -7.43 1.84 5.72
C PHE A 161 -8.91 2.03 5.42
N THR A 162 -9.68 0.94 5.53
CA THR A 162 -11.14 0.96 5.52
C THR A 162 -11.70 1.56 6.81
N GLU A 163 -13.02 1.74 6.85
CA GLU A 163 -13.74 2.13 8.07
C GLU A 163 -13.49 1.16 9.23
N ASP A 164 -13.50 -0.15 8.94
CA ASP A 164 -13.25 -1.24 9.91
C ASP A 164 -11.75 -1.49 10.24
N ASP A 165 -10.88 -0.52 10.02
CA ASP A 165 -9.44 -0.60 10.31
C ASP A 165 -8.65 -1.67 9.53
N ASN A 166 -9.18 -2.14 8.40
CA ASN A 166 -8.50 -3.10 7.54
C ASN A 166 -7.60 -2.38 6.52
N LEU A 167 -6.40 -2.92 6.34
CA LEU A 167 -5.40 -2.41 5.41
C LEU A 167 -5.81 -2.63 3.94
N ARG A 168 -5.54 -1.62 3.12
CA ARG A 168 -5.65 -1.64 1.66
C ARG A 168 -4.36 -1.14 1.05
N LEU A 169 -3.66 -2.00 0.31
CA LEU A 169 -2.57 -1.60 -0.57
C LEU A 169 -3.16 -0.89 -1.79
N VAL A 170 -2.64 0.30 -2.07
CA VAL A 170 -3.00 1.13 -3.22
C VAL A 170 -1.77 1.41 -4.07
N ASP A 171 -1.99 1.94 -5.27
CA ASP A 171 -0.97 2.52 -6.15
C ASP A 171 0.06 1.51 -6.70
N PHE A 172 -0.19 1.03 -7.93
CA PHE A 172 0.61 0.01 -8.61
C PHE A 172 1.40 0.57 -9.82
N ASP A 173 1.52 1.90 -9.96
CA ASP A 173 2.20 2.57 -11.09
C ASP A 173 3.68 2.16 -11.26
N HIS A 174 4.29 1.60 -10.22
CA HIS A 174 5.68 1.14 -10.19
C HIS A 174 5.84 -0.37 -9.98
N SER A 175 4.75 -1.15 -10.05
CA SER A 175 4.84 -2.61 -10.06
C SER A 175 5.54 -3.09 -11.32
N LEU A 176 6.42 -4.09 -11.20
CA LEU A 176 7.15 -4.68 -12.34
C LEU A 176 6.76 -6.13 -12.51
N LYS A 177 6.75 -6.65 -13.75
CA LYS A 177 6.60 -8.09 -13.94
C LYS A 177 7.87 -8.81 -13.48
N LEU A 178 7.68 -9.96 -12.84
CA LEU A 178 8.77 -10.82 -12.41
C LEU A 178 9.54 -11.32 -13.65
N GLY A 179 10.85 -11.10 -13.65
CA GLY A 179 11.73 -11.50 -14.75
C GLY A 179 12.03 -10.40 -15.78
N GLU A 180 11.42 -9.21 -15.67
CA GLU A 180 11.86 -8.03 -16.41
C GLU A 180 13.18 -7.48 -15.82
N ASP A 181 14.10 -7.05 -16.69
CA ASP A 181 15.36 -6.45 -16.27
C ASP A 181 15.09 -5.14 -15.52
N LEU A 182 15.72 -5.00 -14.35
CA LEU A 182 15.68 -3.76 -13.59
C LEU A 182 16.46 -2.69 -14.37
N GLU A 183 15.77 -1.67 -14.87
CA GLU A 183 16.47 -0.45 -15.27
C GLU A 183 17.27 0.05 -14.06
N VAL A 184 18.57 0.13 -14.25
CA VAL A 184 19.57 0.46 -13.22
C VAL A 184 19.23 1.83 -12.64
N GLY A 185 18.59 1.83 -11.48
CA GLY A 185 18.46 2.97 -10.58
C GLY A 185 19.34 2.72 -9.36
N ASP A 186 20.03 3.77 -8.90
CA ASP A 186 21.02 3.81 -7.81
C ASP A 186 20.47 3.50 -6.40
N TYR A 187 19.56 2.53 -6.28
CA TYR A 187 19.02 2.09 -5.00
C TYR A 187 19.59 0.71 -4.64
N PRO A 188 20.05 0.50 -3.39
CA PRO A 188 20.70 -0.73 -2.94
C PRO A 188 19.75 -1.94 -2.83
N LEU A 189 18.59 -1.89 -3.47
CA LEU A 189 17.44 -2.75 -3.24
C LEU A 189 17.29 -3.89 -4.25
N CYS A 190 18.05 -3.88 -5.34
CA CYS A 190 18.18 -5.04 -6.23
C CYS A 190 19.59 -5.10 -6.80
N SER A 191 20.48 -5.87 -6.18
CA SER A 191 21.72 -6.27 -6.85
C SER A 191 21.44 -7.52 -7.66
N SER A 192 21.55 -7.41 -8.98
CA SER A 192 21.66 -8.54 -9.89
C SER A 192 23.02 -9.22 -9.69
N HIS A 193 23.17 -9.98 -8.60
CA HIS A 193 24.27 -10.92 -8.47
C HIS A 193 24.01 -12.11 -9.40
N LYS A 194 24.60 -12.05 -10.60
CA LYS A 194 24.77 -13.19 -11.49
C LYS A 194 25.72 -14.21 -10.83
N HIS A 195 25.20 -15.06 -9.97
CA HIS A 195 25.81 -16.34 -9.62
C HIS A 195 24.71 -17.40 -9.62
N GLY A 196 24.75 -18.27 -10.65
CA GLY A 196 24.11 -19.57 -10.68
C GLY A 196 22.67 -19.64 -10.19
N GLY A 197 21.72 -19.35 -11.09
CA GLY A 197 20.35 -19.86 -11.07
C GLY A 197 19.65 -19.87 -9.70
N ARG A 198 19.10 -18.73 -9.29
CA ARG A 198 17.96 -18.59 -8.36
C ARG A 198 17.35 -17.21 -8.57
N HIS A 199 16.02 -17.17 -8.62
CA HIS A 199 15.22 -15.98 -8.86
C HIS A 199 15.62 -14.84 -7.91
N GLY A 200 15.66 -13.61 -8.43
CA GLY A 200 16.09 -12.43 -7.69
C GLY A 200 15.38 -12.32 -6.34
N THR A 201 16.16 -12.35 -5.27
CA THR A 201 15.64 -12.18 -3.91
C THR A 201 15.26 -10.72 -3.73
N VAL A 202 13.99 -10.40 -3.89
CA VAL A 202 13.46 -9.08 -3.51
C VAL A 202 13.66 -8.95 -2.00
N ARG A 203 14.49 -7.98 -1.59
CA ARG A 203 14.82 -7.76 -0.19
C ARG A 203 13.66 -7.00 0.45
N TRP A 204 12.79 -7.71 1.16
CA TRP A 204 11.56 -7.15 1.72
C TRP A 204 11.83 -6.42 3.04
N TYR A 205 11.95 -5.10 2.96
CA TYR A 205 12.05 -4.21 4.12
C TYR A 205 10.65 -3.90 4.64
N LEU A 206 10.12 -4.80 5.46
CA LEU A 206 8.82 -4.63 6.07
C LEU A 206 8.96 -4.61 7.59
N TRP A 207 8.44 -3.53 8.19
CA TRP A 207 8.20 -3.35 9.62
C TRP A 207 9.44 -3.15 10.48
N HIS A 208 9.92 -1.91 10.54
CA HIS A 208 10.35 -1.26 11.78
C HIS A 208 9.71 0.12 11.87
N THR A 209 9.28 0.49 13.08
CA THR A 209 8.81 1.81 13.54
C THR A 209 9.83 2.95 13.36
N ARG A 210 10.90 2.72 12.59
CA ARG A 210 11.92 3.69 12.17
C ARG A 210 12.16 3.55 10.67
N VAL A 211 11.19 3.97 9.86
CA VAL A 211 11.19 3.88 8.38
C VAL A 211 12.32 4.67 7.70
N ASN A 212 13.20 5.36 8.43
CA ASN A 212 14.40 6.00 7.86
C ASN A 212 15.73 5.25 8.09
N LEU A 213 15.78 4.23 8.96
CA LEU A 213 17.06 3.64 9.35
C LEU A 213 17.43 2.35 8.60
N LEU A 214 16.49 1.62 8.01
CA LEU A 214 16.79 0.33 7.36
C LEU A 214 17.21 0.44 5.89
N VAL A 215 16.86 1.54 5.20
CA VAL A 215 17.35 1.82 3.84
C VAL A 215 18.83 2.23 3.85
N HIS A 216 19.34 2.68 5.00
CA HIS A 216 20.73 3.11 5.19
C HIS A 216 21.57 2.17 6.08
N ALA A 217 20.94 1.34 6.92
CA ALA A 217 21.66 0.38 7.73
C ALA A 217 22.08 -0.82 6.88
N ARG A 218 23.40 -1.01 6.74
CA ARG A 218 23.98 -2.23 6.15
C ARG A 218 23.78 -3.47 7.04
N THR A 219 23.29 -3.29 8.27
CA THR A 219 23.18 -4.32 9.30
C THR A 219 21.77 -4.36 9.90
N CYS A 220 21.30 -5.58 10.19
CA CYS A 220 20.06 -5.79 10.94
C CYS A 220 20.20 -5.13 12.32
N PRO A 221 19.24 -4.32 12.79
CA PRO A 221 19.28 -3.80 14.14
C PRO A 221 19.15 -4.94 15.15
N ASP A 222 19.66 -4.72 16.36
CA ASP A 222 19.36 -5.58 17.50
C ASP A 222 17.88 -5.40 17.88
N MET A 223 17.19 -6.52 18.10
CA MET A 223 15.75 -6.56 18.33
C MET A 223 15.44 -7.56 19.43
N ASP A 224 14.41 -7.27 20.23
CA ASP A 224 13.85 -8.26 21.15
C ASP A 224 13.07 -9.33 20.37
N LEU A 225 13.57 -10.56 20.37
CA LEU A 225 13.04 -11.67 19.59
C LEU A 225 11.92 -12.43 20.29
N GLU A 226 11.62 -12.09 21.55
CA GLU A 226 10.40 -12.53 22.24
C GLU A 226 9.16 -11.87 21.61
N ASP A 227 9.32 -10.67 21.02
CA ASP A 227 8.28 -10.05 20.20
C ASP A 227 8.19 -10.77 18.84
N PRO A 228 7.03 -11.40 18.52
CA PRO A 228 6.86 -12.07 17.24
C PRO A 228 7.01 -11.14 16.02
N VAL A 229 6.69 -9.86 16.15
CA VAL A 229 6.86 -8.87 15.06
C VAL A 229 8.34 -8.75 14.72
N ASN A 230 9.19 -8.56 15.73
CA ASN A 230 10.64 -8.47 15.55
C ASN A 230 11.24 -9.75 14.98
N ARG A 231 10.75 -10.91 15.42
CA ARG A 231 11.16 -12.20 14.86
C ARG A 231 10.85 -12.29 13.37
N ILE A 232 9.64 -11.90 12.94
CA ILE A 232 9.26 -11.87 11.53
C ILE A 232 10.15 -10.88 10.77
N SER A 233 10.37 -9.68 11.29
CA SER A 233 11.22 -8.67 10.66
C SER A 233 12.66 -9.17 10.45
N ARG A 234 13.24 -9.88 11.43
CA ARG A 234 14.55 -10.53 11.29
C ARG A 234 14.53 -11.64 10.23
N ASP A 235 13.49 -12.47 10.23
CA ASP A 235 13.36 -13.58 9.28
C ASP A 235 13.22 -13.07 7.83
N CYS A 236 12.51 -11.96 7.61
CA CYS A 236 12.50 -11.23 6.33
C CYS A 236 13.89 -10.67 5.99
N TRP A 237 14.57 -10.02 6.94
CA TRP A 237 15.89 -9.43 6.73
C TRP A 237 16.94 -10.46 6.30
N THR A 238 16.89 -11.64 6.89
CA THR A 238 17.83 -12.74 6.65
C THR A 238 17.46 -13.62 5.45
N GLY A 239 16.36 -13.32 4.76
CA GLY A 239 15.91 -14.08 3.58
C GLY A 239 15.44 -15.49 3.92
N ARG A 240 14.80 -15.70 5.09
CA ARG A 240 14.31 -17.01 5.51
C ARG A 240 13.12 -17.53 4.68
N PHE A 241 12.40 -16.64 4.00
CA PHE A 241 11.23 -17.00 3.21
C PHE A 241 11.59 -17.09 1.73
N ASP A 242 11.23 -18.21 1.11
CA ASP A 242 11.44 -18.44 -0.33
C ASP A 242 10.44 -17.67 -1.22
N SER A 243 9.33 -17.20 -0.64
CA SER A 243 8.30 -16.40 -1.32
C SER A 243 7.50 -15.54 -0.34
N VAL A 244 6.78 -14.54 -0.85
CA VAL A 244 5.86 -13.72 -0.04
C VAL A 244 4.66 -14.55 0.41
N ALA A 245 4.19 -15.50 -0.40
CA ALA A 245 3.16 -16.45 0.02
C ALA A 245 3.57 -17.26 1.26
N ALA A 246 4.85 -17.67 1.36
CA ALA A 246 5.36 -18.38 2.55
C ALA A 246 5.39 -17.48 3.80
N LEU A 247 5.79 -16.21 3.62
CA LEU A 247 5.71 -15.19 4.68
C LEU A 247 4.26 -14.99 5.15
N ALA A 248 3.33 -14.80 4.23
CA ALA A 248 1.91 -14.59 4.54
C ALA A 248 1.31 -15.79 5.29
N ALA A 249 1.64 -17.02 4.87
CA ALA A 249 1.21 -18.23 5.57
C ALA A 249 1.78 -18.32 7.00
N CYS A 250 3.05 -17.93 7.19
CA CYS A 250 3.69 -17.89 8.50
C CYS A 250 2.99 -16.92 9.44
N ILE A 251 2.76 -15.67 9.00
CA ILE A 251 2.09 -14.64 9.79
C ILE A 251 0.65 -15.05 10.10
N ARG A 252 -0.09 -15.57 9.12
CA ARG A 252 -1.48 -16.03 9.31
C ARG A 252 -1.58 -17.12 10.39
N ARG A 253 -0.65 -18.09 10.38
CA ARG A 253 -0.61 -19.14 11.40
C ARG A 253 -0.39 -18.57 12.80
N LEU A 254 0.49 -17.57 12.92
CA LEU A 254 0.79 -16.90 14.19
C LEU A 254 -0.41 -16.07 14.69
N VAL A 255 -1.08 -15.33 13.81
CA VAL A 255 -2.29 -14.56 14.16
C VAL A 255 -3.38 -15.51 14.65
N TYR A 256 -3.61 -16.60 13.91
CA TYR A 256 -4.58 -17.63 14.28
C TYR A 256 -4.27 -18.28 15.64
N SER A 257 -3.01 -18.65 15.91
CA SER A 257 -2.66 -19.26 17.19
C SER A 257 -2.90 -18.32 18.36
N ARG A 258 -2.58 -17.03 18.21
CA ARG A 258 -2.81 -16.01 19.24
C ARG A 258 -4.29 -15.77 19.51
N ASP A 259 -5.09 -15.63 18.46
CA ASP A 259 -6.54 -15.48 18.59
C ASP A 259 -7.17 -16.70 19.29
N LEU A 260 -6.73 -17.91 18.93
CA LEU A 260 -7.19 -19.14 19.56
C LEU A 260 -6.80 -19.22 21.04
N GLU A 261 -5.57 -18.84 21.41
CA GLU A 261 -5.12 -18.80 22.81
C GLU A 261 -5.93 -17.79 23.65
N GLN A 262 -6.21 -16.60 23.10
CA GLN A 262 -7.05 -15.60 23.75
C GLN A 262 -8.48 -16.12 23.98
N LYS A 263 -9.08 -16.74 22.95
CA LYS A 263 -10.42 -17.35 23.05
C LYS A 263 -10.46 -18.46 24.09
N LYS A 264 -9.45 -19.33 24.12
CA LYS A 264 -9.33 -20.39 25.16
C LYS A 264 -9.26 -19.78 26.56
N SER A 265 -8.44 -18.76 26.77
CA SER A 265 -8.32 -18.07 28.05
C SER A 265 -9.65 -17.45 28.50
N LEU A 266 -10.38 -16.80 27.59
CA LEU A 266 -11.73 -16.28 27.86
C LEU A 266 -12.72 -17.40 28.23
N CYS A 267 -12.71 -18.52 27.50
CA CYS A 267 -13.55 -19.67 27.84
C CYS A 267 -13.24 -20.21 29.24
N GLU A 268 -11.97 -20.31 29.63
CA GLU A 268 -11.56 -20.73 30.97
C GLU A 268 -12.04 -19.74 32.05
N GLN A 269 -11.96 -18.44 31.79
CA GLN A 269 -12.47 -17.40 32.69
C GLN A 269 -13.99 -17.51 32.86
N HIS A 270 -14.73 -17.66 31.76
CA HIS A 270 -16.19 -17.85 31.80
C HIS A 270 -16.56 -19.15 32.52
N SER A 271 -15.83 -20.25 32.28
CA SER A 271 -16.07 -21.51 32.98
C SER A 271 -15.87 -21.37 34.49
N LYS A 272 -14.87 -20.61 34.95
CA LYS A 272 -14.66 -20.35 36.39
C LYS A 272 -15.80 -19.54 37.00
N LEU A 273 -16.37 -18.59 36.26
CA LEU A 273 -17.52 -17.78 36.72
C LEU A 273 -18.83 -18.56 36.75
N ILE A 274 -18.99 -19.56 35.88
CA ILE A 274 -20.21 -20.38 35.80
C ILE A 274 -20.17 -21.52 36.83
N CYS A 275 -19.00 -22.14 37.02
CA CYS A 275 -18.84 -23.36 37.80
C CYS A 275 -18.26 -23.15 39.21
N GLY A 276 -17.80 -21.94 39.54
CA GLY A 276 -17.29 -21.55 40.86
C GLY A 276 -18.29 -20.74 41.63
#